data_AF-A0A4Q2YE53-F1
#
_entry.id   AF-A0A4Q2YE53-F1
#
_cell.length_a   1.000
_cell.length_b   1.000
_cell.length_c   1.000
_cell.angle_alpha   90.00
_cell.angle_beta   90.00
_cell.angle_gamma   90.00
#
_symmetry.space_group_name_H-M   'P 1'
#
loop_
_entity.id
_entity.type
_entity.pdbx_description
1 polymer ?
#
loop_
_entity_poly.entity_id
_entity_poly.type
_entity_poly.pdbx_seq_one_letter_code
_entity_poly.pdbx_strand_id
1 'polypeptide(L)'
;MLSSKPLRFTVLPIWCALVSAACADATVSTGYSRSDDSFKFESVPAPAIDDAAAGAEFKIIGGSADPNAGKGLEALHDGKIPGNDDDPAGNFFFSRDTGKGRLLIDLGKVIDVKSVATYSWHQGGRAAQRYTLYSSEGTAPDFKADPGEGADPEKSGWRLAGKVDTSGKGPGQHGAEISGGKDGTLGKSRYLLLETQPNEDPSGFGQTFWSEIDVIDAAAPEVKRVSVEKILDTFQTDDGKYKFVVDSTKSPDLRGWFEQKVVPEVKIWYPKIVDMLAVPGFPSPTSFSLRLQEGTIIPGNRGIPAYASGGNIVVSSEFLRSQQKGEAVGCVIHEIVHIAQTSDWGNRSRRRGVPSWVVEGVADYIRWFLFEPESNGAVIRNPDRAKYNASYRVTANFFDWVVRNHVKDLPQRLNATFSTGYKDELWKEWTGKTVQELEADWKKSLAESAKK
;
A
#
# COMPACT_ATOMS: atom_id res chain seq x y z
N MET A 1 -41.36 45.88 -66.45
CA MET A 1 -40.93 45.05 -65.31
C MET A 1 -40.40 43.74 -65.85
N LEU A 2 -39.08 43.65 -66.03
CA LEU A 2 -38.39 42.47 -66.57
C LEU A 2 -37.90 41.61 -65.38
N SER A 3 -38.31 40.34 -65.39
CA SER A 3 -37.98 39.32 -64.40
C SER A 3 -36.66 38.63 -64.76
N SER A 4 -35.69 38.65 -63.85
CA SER A 4 -34.45 37.87 -63.94
C SER A 4 -34.53 36.67 -62.99
N LYS A 5 -34.38 35.46 -63.53
CA LYS A 5 -34.23 34.20 -62.78
C LYS A 5 -32.74 33.94 -62.49
N PRO A 6 -32.34 33.48 -61.29
CA PRO A 6 -31.00 32.97 -61.07
C PRO A 6 -30.86 31.47 -61.41
N LEU A 7 -29.71 31.15 -62.00
CA LEU A 7 -29.20 29.81 -62.34
C LEU A 7 -29.05 28.93 -61.08
N ARG A 8 -29.51 27.67 -61.14
CA ARG A 8 -29.15 26.63 -60.16
C ARG A 8 -27.91 25.88 -60.64
N PHE A 9 -26.82 25.96 -59.88
CA PHE A 9 -25.68 25.04 -60.02
C PHE A 9 -25.97 23.77 -59.20
N THR A 10 -25.94 22.62 -59.86
CA THR A 10 -26.00 21.30 -59.23
C THR A 10 -24.57 20.87 -58.91
N VAL A 11 -24.18 20.90 -57.64
CA VAL A 11 -22.91 20.35 -57.17
C VAL A 11 -23.16 18.89 -56.78
N LEU A 12 -22.57 17.93 -57.51
CA LEU A 12 -22.49 16.53 -57.08
C LEU A 12 -21.52 16.44 -55.88
N PRO A 13 -21.89 15.78 -54.77
CA PRO A 13 -20.94 15.48 -53.72
C PRO A 13 -20.03 14.34 -54.17
N ILE A 14 -18.75 14.65 -54.36
CA ILE A 14 -17.67 13.66 -54.47
C ILE A 14 -17.50 13.04 -53.09
N TRP A 15 -17.92 11.78 -52.93
CA TRP A 15 -17.59 10.97 -51.77
C TRP A 15 -16.11 10.55 -51.88
N CYS A 16 -15.22 11.32 -51.28
CA CYS A 16 -13.89 10.81 -50.93
C CYS A 16 -14.07 9.81 -49.78
N ALA A 17 -13.89 8.52 -50.09
CA ALA A 17 -13.74 7.50 -49.06
C ALA A 17 -12.44 7.81 -48.29
N LEU A 18 -12.58 8.31 -47.08
CA LEU A 18 -11.53 8.26 -46.07
C LEU A 18 -11.29 6.80 -45.75
N VAL A 19 -10.21 6.22 -46.29
CA VAL A 19 -9.64 4.99 -45.76
C VAL A 19 -9.03 5.36 -44.40
N SER A 20 -9.83 5.26 -43.35
CA SER A 20 -9.30 5.14 -42.00
C SER A 20 -8.56 3.81 -41.95
N ALA A 21 -7.22 3.83 -41.96
CA ALA A 21 -6.47 2.71 -41.44
C ALA A 21 -6.79 2.63 -39.94
N ALA A 22 -7.80 1.82 -39.61
CA ALA A 22 -8.11 1.48 -38.24
C ALA A 22 -6.85 0.90 -37.60
N CYS A 23 -6.44 1.42 -36.44
CA CYS A 23 -5.57 0.65 -35.57
C CYS A 23 -6.26 -0.70 -35.33
N ALA A 24 -5.55 -1.79 -35.59
CA ALA A 24 -6.01 -3.13 -35.29
C ALA A 24 -6.46 -3.24 -33.82
N ASP A 25 -7.42 -4.13 -33.55
CA ASP A 25 -8.28 -4.28 -32.37
C ASP A 25 -7.53 -4.51 -31.03
N ALA A 26 -6.60 -3.64 -30.62
CA ALA A 26 -5.87 -3.80 -29.37
C ALA A 26 -6.79 -3.66 -28.15
N THR A 27 -6.66 -4.60 -27.21
CA THR A 27 -7.42 -4.61 -25.95
C THR A 27 -6.52 -4.19 -24.80
N VAL A 28 -7.02 -3.28 -23.96
CA VAL A 28 -6.33 -2.81 -22.75
C VAL A 28 -6.99 -3.41 -21.51
N SER A 29 -6.24 -4.22 -20.77
CA SER A 29 -6.62 -4.76 -19.47
C SER A 29 -5.88 -4.04 -18.36
N THR A 30 -6.53 -3.82 -17.22
CA THR A 30 -5.88 -3.22 -16.03
C THR A 30 -6.13 -4.06 -14.79
N GLY A 31 -5.07 -4.29 -14.03
CA GLY A 31 -5.03 -4.98 -12.75
C GLY A 31 -4.73 -4.01 -11.62
N TYR A 32 -5.29 -4.26 -10.44
CA TYR A 32 -5.03 -3.47 -9.24
C TYR A 32 -5.07 -4.35 -7.99
N SER A 33 -4.10 -4.15 -7.09
CA SER A 33 -4.11 -4.71 -5.75
C SER A 33 -3.63 -3.69 -4.73
N ARG A 34 -4.40 -3.50 -3.65
CA ARG A 34 -3.99 -2.61 -2.55
C ARG A 34 -3.14 -3.32 -1.50
N SER A 35 -3.46 -4.57 -1.22
CA SER A 35 -3.00 -5.28 -0.03
C SER A 35 -2.29 -6.60 -0.33
N ASP A 36 -2.51 -7.20 -1.50
CA ASP A 36 -1.69 -8.30 -1.95
C ASP A 36 -0.47 -7.72 -2.67
N ASP A 37 0.71 -8.07 -2.17
CA ASP A 37 2.00 -7.61 -2.65
C ASP A 37 2.66 -8.57 -3.64
N SER A 38 1.93 -9.60 -4.09
CA SER A 38 2.45 -10.64 -4.99
C SER A 38 2.36 -10.33 -6.48
N PHE A 39 1.90 -9.12 -6.87
CA PHE A 39 1.61 -8.76 -8.26
C PHE A 39 0.62 -9.73 -8.94
N LYS A 40 -0.34 -10.24 -8.15
CA LYS A 40 -1.44 -11.06 -8.63
C LYS A 40 -2.64 -10.18 -8.95
N PHE A 41 -3.08 -10.21 -10.20
CA PHE A 41 -4.26 -9.47 -10.66
C PHE A 41 -5.30 -10.41 -11.28
N GLU A 42 -6.53 -9.95 -11.34
CA GLU A 42 -7.64 -10.72 -11.93
C GLU A 42 -7.55 -10.79 -13.47
N SER A 43 -7.12 -9.70 -14.10
CA SER A 43 -7.21 -9.48 -15.55
C SER A 43 -5.87 -9.23 -16.24
N VAL A 44 -4.77 -9.19 -15.48
CA VAL A 44 -3.41 -8.97 -15.98
C VAL A 44 -2.52 -10.08 -15.41
N PRO A 45 -1.72 -10.79 -16.22
CA PRO A 45 -0.77 -11.78 -15.73
C PRO A 45 0.22 -11.17 -14.72
N ALA A 46 0.78 -11.99 -13.82
CA ALA A 46 1.91 -11.56 -12.99
C ALA A 46 3.13 -11.22 -13.87
N PRO A 47 4.11 -10.42 -13.41
CA PRO A 47 5.33 -10.14 -14.16
C PRO A 47 6.03 -11.40 -14.66
N ALA A 48 6.55 -11.37 -15.89
CA ALA A 48 7.32 -12.47 -16.46
C ALA A 48 8.76 -12.47 -15.92
N ILE A 49 9.45 -13.60 -16.07
CA ILE A 49 10.85 -13.77 -15.63
C ILE A 49 11.80 -13.93 -16.84
N ASP A 50 11.29 -14.46 -17.95
CA ASP A 50 12.08 -14.87 -19.13
C ASP A 50 11.39 -14.54 -20.45
N ASP A 51 10.84 -13.33 -20.56
CA ASP A 51 10.16 -12.82 -21.73
C ASP A 51 11.10 -12.18 -22.77
N ALA A 52 10.56 -11.52 -23.80
CA ALA A 52 11.39 -10.88 -24.82
C ALA A 52 12.06 -9.58 -24.35
N ALA A 53 11.49 -8.89 -23.35
CA ALA A 53 12.06 -7.67 -22.79
C ALA A 53 13.35 -7.94 -22.01
N ALA A 54 13.47 -9.11 -21.35
CA ALA A 54 14.67 -9.49 -20.60
C ALA A 54 15.98 -9.43 -21.40
N GLY A 55 15.93 -9.60 -22.73
CA GLY A 55 17.07 -9.50 -23.64
C GLY A 55 17.12 -8.21 -24.48
N ALA A 56 16.19 -7.28 -24.26
CA ALA A 56 16.06 -6.06 -25.04
C ALA A 56 16.99 -4.94 -24.52
N GLU A 57 17.25 -3.96 -25.39
CA GLU A 57 17.95 -2.74 -24.99
C GLU A 57 16.94 -1.64 -24.66
N PHE A 58 16.98 -1.15 -23.42
CA PHE A 58 16.19 -0.01 -22.97
C PHE A 58 16.99 1.29 -23.05
N LYS A 59 16.37 2.36 -23.56
CA LYS A 59 16.98 3.70 -23.65
C LYS A 59 16.00 4.79 -23.24
N ILE A 60 16.49 5.78 -22.50
CA ILE A 60 15.75 7.03 -22.30
C ILE A 60 16.02 7.93 -23.51
N ILE A 61 14.96 8.29 -24.22
CA ILE A 61 15.02 9.17 -25.40
C ILE A 61 14.20 10.46 -25.21
N GLY A 62 13.65 10.67 -24.02
CA GLY A 62 12.95 11.88 -23.61
C GLY A 62 12.80 11.92 -22.09
N GLY A 63 13.13 13.05 -21.48
CA GLY A 63 13.30 13.17 -20.03
C GLY A 63 14.63 12.61 -19.51
N SER A 64 14.76 12.52 -18.18
CA SER A 64 15.95 11.99 -17.51
C SER A 64 15.57 11.08 -16.33
N ALA A 65 16.39 10.07 -16.04
CA ALA A 65 16.18 9.23 -14.86
C ALA A 65 16.38 10.03 -13.57
N ASP A 66 15.58 9.74 -12.54
CA ASP A 66 15.87 10.24 -11.20
C ASP A 66 17.12 9.55 -10.64
N PRO A 67 18.04 10.28 -9.96
CA PRO A 67 19.24 9.66 -9.38
C PRO A 67 18.94 8.62 -8.30
N ASN A 68 17.73 8.60 -7.73
CA ASN A 68 17.32 7.60 -6.75
C ASN A 68 16.73 6.33 -7.37
N ALA A 69 16.51 6.27 -8.69
CA ALA A 69 16.08 5.07 -9.39
C ALA A 69 17.26 4.08 -9.46
N GLY A 70 17.43 3.29 -8.40
CA GLY A 70 18.71 2.67 -8.04
C GLY A 70 19.33 1.79 -9.14
N LYS A 71 18.54 0.88 -9.70
CA LYS A 71 18.96 0.00 -10.82
C LYS A 71 18.83 0.66 -12.20
N GLY A 72 18.34 1.90 -12.26
CA GLY A 72 18.06 2.56 -13.53
C GLY A 72 17.12 1.74 -14.41
N LEU A 73 17.46 1.62 -15.70
CA LEU A 73 16.63 0.91 -16.68
C LEU A 73 16.60 -0.61 -16.50
N GLU A 74 17.56 -1.19 -15.78
CA GLU A 74 17.57 -2.65 -15.53
C GLU A 74 16.33 -3.10 -14.76
N ALA A 75 15.77 -2.24 -13.90
CA ALA A 75 14.53 -2.54 -13.16
C ALA A 75 13.28 -2.68 -14.05
N LEU A 76 13.37 -2.44 -15.35
CA LEU A 76 12.25 -2.58 -16.27
C LEU A 76 12.19 -3.96 -16.94
N HIS A 77 13.22 -4.79 -16.78
CA HIS A 77 13.32 -6.07 -17.49
C HIS A 77 14.20 -7.10 -16.75
N ASP A 78 14.25 -7.04 -15.41
CA ASP A 78 15.08 -7.95 -14.60
C ASP A 78 14.33 -9.18 -14.06
N GLY A 79 13.04 -9.31 -14.39
CA GLY A 79 12.17 -10.41 -13.98
C GLY A 79 11.89 -10.43 -12.47
N LYS A 80 12.07 -9.29 -11.77
CA LYS A 80 11.82 -9.17 -10.33
C LYS A 80 10.65 -8.25 -10.06
N ILE A 81 10.22 -8.27 -8.81
CA ILE A 81 9.24 -7.33 -8.28
C ILE A 81 9.86 -6.52 -7.13
N PRO A 82 9.38 -5.30 -6.89
CA PRO A 82 9.84 -4.49 -5.76
C PRO A 82 9.62 -5.19 -4.42
N GLY A 83 10.50 -4.91 -3.46
CA GLY A 83 10.44 -5.50 -2.13
C GLY A 83 9.27 -4.96 -1.29
N ASN A 84 8.97 -3.67 -1.44
CA ASN A 84 7.92 -2.95 -0.71
C ASN A 84 7.32 -1.81 -1.57
N ASP A 85 6.35 -1.08 -1.01
CA ASP A 85 5.60 0.00 -1.68
C ASP A 85 6.34 1.36 -1.71
N ASP A 86 7.61 1.40 -1.29
CA ASP A 86 8.53 2.53 -1.38
C ASP A 86 9.95 2.02 -1.64
N ASP A 87 10.12 1.33 -2.78
CA ASP A 87 11.39 0.71 -3.16
C ASP A 87 12.02 1.37 -4.39
N PRO A 88 12.70 2.54 -4.24
CA PRO A 88 13.43 3.17 -5.34
C PRO A 88 14.53 2.29 -5.96
N ALA A 89 15.05 1.31 -5.22
CA ALA A 89 16.10 0.42 -5.73
C ALA A 89 15.53 -0.67 -6.66
N GLY A 90 14.28 -1.09 -6.43
CA GLY A 90 13.55 -2.05 -7.26
C GLY A 90 12.66 -1.42 -8.34
N ASN A 91 12.73 -0.10 -8.57
CA ASN A 91 11.91 0.58 -9.58
C ASN A 91 12.72 1.57 -10.40
N PHE A 92 12.27 1.79 -11.64
CA PHE A 92 12.65 2.93 -12.46
C PHE A 92 11.63 4.07 -12.33
N PHE A 93 12.11 5.31 -12.31
CA PHE A 93 11.25 6.49 -12.44
C PHE A 93 12.05 7.66 -13.01
N PHE A 94 11.35 8.52 -13.77
CA PHE A 94 11.92 9.74 -14.29
C PHE A 94 12.14 10.78 -13.18
N SER A 95 13.01 11.74 -13.46
CA SER A 95 13.25 12.92 -12.64
C SER A 95 12.00 13.78 -12.55
N ARG A 96 11.87 14.51 -11.44
CA ARG A 96 10.71 15.36 -11.15
C ARG A 96 10.39 16.39 -12.25
N ASP A 97 11.40 16.91 -12.94
CA ASP A 97 11.27 17.91 -14.00
C ASP A 97 10.87 17.33 -15.36
N THR A 98 10.81 16.00 -15.49
CA THR A 98 10.40 15.34 -16.74
C THR A 98 8.91 15.58 -17.02
N GLY A 99 8.59 16.33 -18.07
CA GLY A 99 7.20 16.58 -18.50
C GLY A 99 6.56 15.37 -19.17
N LYS A 100 7.23 14.80 -20.17
CA LYS A 100 6.89 13.50 -20.78
C LYS A 100 8.15 12.65 -20.81
N GLY A 101 8.06 11.45 -20.25
CA GLY A 101 9.14 10.47 -20.32
C GLY A 101 9.01 9.65 -21.60
N ARG A 102 10.13 9.27 -22.23
CA ARG A 102 10.12 8.33 -23.36
C ARG A 102 11.16 7.24 -23.17
N LEU A 103 10.67 6.00 -23.16
CA LEU A 103 11.49 4.79 -23.12
C LEU A 103 11.41 4.08 -24.47
N LEU A 104 12.55 3.97 -25.14
CA LEU A 104 12.74 3.12 -26.30
C LEU A 104 13.13 1.72 -25.84
N ILE A 105 12.49 0.71 -26.42
CA ILE A 105 12.82 -0.71 -26.23
C ILE A 105 13.19 -1.27 -27.61
N ASP A 106 14.46 -1.62 -27.82
CA ASP A 106 14.91 -2.35 -29.02
C ASP A 106 15.01 -3.84 -28.68
N LEU A 107 14.12 -4.65 -29.24
CA LEU A 107 14.05 -6.10 -29.06
C LEU A 107 15.20 -6.84 -29.78
N GLY A 108 16.06 -6.13 -30.51
CA GLY A 108 17.21 -6.64 -31.25
C GLY A 108 16.85 -7.32 -32.57
N LYS A 109 15.61 -7.83 -32.69
CA LYS A 109 15.05 -8.47 -33.89
C LYS A 109 13.55 -8.18 -34.00
N VAL A 110 13.00 -8.34 -35.20
CA VAL A 110 11.54 -8.31 -35.40
C VAL A 110 10.95 -9.59 -34.83
N ILE A 111 9.98 -9.45 -33.92
CA ILE A 111 9.15 -10.53 -33.37
C ILE A 111 7.68 -10.25 -33.65
N ASP A 112 6.80 -11.24 -33.46
CA ASP A 112 5.36 -11.04 -33.51
C ASP A 112 4.84 -10.76 -32.10
N VAL A 113 4.61 -9.49 -31.76
CA VAL A 113 4.31 -9.11 -30.37
C VAL A 113 2.87 -9.50 -30.05
N LYS A 114 2.68 -10.46 -29.14
CA LYS A 114 1.37 -10.87 -28.63
C LYS A 114 0.75 -9.81 -27.72
N SER A 115 1.51 -9.40 -26.71
CA SER A 115 1.11 -8.37 -25.74
C SER A 115 2.32 -7.70 -25.10
N VAL A 116 2.06 -6.53 -24.51
CA VAL A 116 3.00 -5.78 -23.68
C VAL A 116 2.32 -5.51 -22.35
N ALA A 117 2.95 -5.89 -21.24
CA ALA A 117 2.44 -5.66 -19.90
C ALA A 117 3.39 -4.74 -19.10
N THR A 118 2.82 -3.86 -18.28
CA THR A 118 3.57 -2.89 -17.48
C THR A 118 3.13 -2.93 -16.03
N TYR A 119 4.10 -2.86 -15.12
CA TYR A 119 3.86 -3.01 -13.69
C TYR A 119 4.41 -1.81 -12.91
N SER A 120 3.71 -1.45 -11.83
CA SER A 120 4.14 -0.37 -10.94
C SER A 120 3.62 -0.59 -9.52
N TRP A 121 4.34 -0.07 -8.52
CA TRP A 121 3.92 -0.12 -7.13
C TRP A 121 4.42 1.09 -6.35
N HIS A 122 3.49 1.77 -5.65
CA HIS A 122 3.86 2.77 -4.66
C HIS A 122 2.77 2.94 -3.57
N GLN A 123 3.20 3.38 -2.39
CA GLN A 123 2.39 3.75 -1.23
C GLN A 123 1.45 4.96 -1.46
N GLY A 124 1.60 5.65 -2.60
CA GLY A 124 0.96 6.93 -2.91
C GLY A 124 0.62 7.06 -4.40
N GLY A 125 0.36 8.28 -4.89
CA GLY A 125 -0.09 8.51 -6.28
C GLY A 125 0.86 8.06 -7.39
N ARG A 126 2.13 7.81 -7.05
CA ARG A 126 3.19 7.34 -7.96
C ARG A 126 3.04 5.90 -8.43
N ALA A 127 2.03 5.19 -7.92
CA ALA A 127 1.69 3.85 -8.40
C ALA A 127 0.97 3.89 -9.76
N ALA A 128 0.22 4.96 -10.02
CA ALA A 128 -0.63 5.04 -11.21
C ALA A 128 0.21 5.16 -12.49
N GLN A 129 -0.20 4.42 -13.52
CA GLN A 129 0.40 4.41 -14.84
C GLN A 129 -0.41 5.30 -15.78
N ARG A 130 0.29 6.21 -16.48
CA ARG A 130 -0.28 7.01 -17.56
C ARG A 130 0.68 7.00 -18.74
N TYR A 131 0.35 6.28 -19.80
CA TYR A 131 1.24 6.17 -20.95
C TYR A 131 0.52 5.86 -22.27
N THR A 132 1.24 6.11 -23.36
CA THR A 132 0.90 5.64 -24.71
C THR A 132 2.00 4.71 -25.19
N LEU A 133 1.62 3.55 -25.72
CA LEU A 133 2.53 2.59 -26.32
C LEU A 133 2.48 2.71 -27.84
N TYR A 134 3.66 2.75 -28.45
CA TYR A 134 3.84 2.64 -29.88
C TYR A 134 4.75 1.46 -30.25
N SER A 135 4.62 0.99 -31.49
CA SER A 135 5.34 -0.16 -32.01
C SER A 135 5.81 0.09 -33.44
N SER A 136 6.97 -0.45 -33.84
CA SER A 136 7.44 -0.39 -35.22
C SER A 136 8.36 -1.57 -35.57
N GLU A 137 8.28 -2.03 -36.82
CA GLU A 137 9.27 -2.95 -37.41
C GLU A 137 10.59 -2.22 -37.75
N GLY A 138 10.55 -0.88 -37.81
CA GLY A 138 11.69 -0.04 -38.17
C GLY A 138 12.00 0.03 -39.68
N THR A 139 11.07 -0.44 -40.51
CA THR A 139 11.23 -0.53 -41.97
C THR A 139 10.54 0.61 -42.73
N ALA A 140 9.74 1.44 -42.06
CA ALA A 140 9.08 2.58 -42.69
C ALA A 140 10.14 3.58 -43.21
N PRO A 141 9.98 4.16 -44.42
CA PRO A 141 10.99 5.06 -45.01
C PRO A 141 11.31 6.30 -44.16
N ASP A 142 10.36 6.75 -43.34
CA ASP A 142 10.44 7.89 -42.44
C ASP A 142 10.70 7.50 -40.97
N PHE A 143 10.98 6.21 -40.71
CA PHE A 143 11.20 5.72 -39.37
C PHE A 143 12.40 6.38 -38.69
N LYS A 144 12.17 6.87 -37.48
CA LYS A 144 13.22 7.34 -36.56
C LYS A 144 13.09 6.59 -35.25
N ALA A 145 14.06 5.73 -34.95
CA ALA A 145 14.12 4.99 -33.69
C ALA A 145 14.16 5.92 -32.47
N ASP A 146 14.82 7.07 -32.60
CA ASP A 146 14.74 8.17 -31.66
C ASP A 146 14.09 9.38 -32.36
N PRO A 147 12.76 9.56 -32.23
CA PRO A 147 12.09 10.74 -32.76
C PRO A 147 12.43 12.03 -31.98
N GLY A 148 13.06 11.94 -30.80
CA GLY A 148 13.33 13.06 -29.89
C GLY A 148 12.09 13.51 -29.09
N GLU A 149 12.28 14.11 -27.92
CA GLU A 149 11.23 14.38 -26.90
C GLU A 149 9.97 15.12 -27.42
N GLY A 150 10.14 16.09 -28.33
CA GLY A 150 9.04 16.94 -28.82
C GLY A 150 8.33 16.45 -30.09
N ALA A 151 8.82 15.39 -30.73
CA ALA A 151 8.29 14.93 -32.02
C ALA A 151 7.07 14.01 -31.85
N ASP A 152 6.17 14.04 -32.82
CA ASP A 152 5.05 13.10 -32.91
C ASP A 152 5.56 11.73 -33.40
N PRO A 153 5.45 10.64 -32.60
CA PRO A 153 5.92 9.33 -33.02
C PRO A 153 5.25 8.83 -34.30
N GLU A 154 3.94 9.09 -34.49
CA GLU A 154 3.21 8.59 -35.67
C GLU A 154 3.70 9.23 -36.98
N LYS A 155 4.26 10.46 -36.89
CA LYS A 155 4.92 11.13 -38.02
C LYS A 155 6.37 10.71 -38.23
N SER A 156 6.86 9.77 -37.43
CA SER A 156 8.24 9.28 -37.42
C SER A 156 8.30 7.76 -37.59
N GLY A 157 7.32 7.18 -38.31
CA GLY A 157 7.25 5.75 -38.61
C GLY A 157 6.85 4.83 -37.45
N TRP A 158 6.23 5.36 -36.39
CA TRP A 158 5.68 4.57 -35.29
C TRP A 158 4.17 4.34 -35.45
N ARG A 159 3.69 3.16 -35.05
CA ARG A 159 2.25 2.85 -35.01
C ARG A 159 1.76 2.87 -33.57
N LEU A 160 0.62 3.52 -33.32
CA LEU A 160 -0.06 3.46 -32.02
C LEU A 160 -0.49 2.01 -31.71
N ALA A 161 -0.10 1.50 -30.53
CA ALA A 161 -0.51 0.19 -30.04
C ALA A 161 -1.59 0.28 -28.96
N GLY A 162 -1.55 1.29 -28.09
CA GLY A 162 -2.59 1.49 -27.08
C GLY A 162 -2.29 2.61 -26.09
N LYS A 163 -3.25 2.92 -25.23
CA LYS A 163 -3.17 3.96 -24.20
C LYS A 163 -3.64 3.40 -22.86
N VAL A 164 -2.91 3.71 -21.80
CA VAL A 164 -3.21 3.25 -20.43
C VAL A 164 -3.34 4.44 -19.50
N ASP A 165 -4.37 4.43 -18.67
CA ASP A 165 -4.54 5.33 -17.54
C ASP A 165 -5.13 4.55 -16.34
N THR A 166 -4.38 4.46 -15.25
CA THR A 166 -4.82 3.80 -14.02
C THR A 166 -4.95 4.75 -12.82
N SER A 167 -4.99 6.07 -13.06
CA SER A 167 -5.01 7.11 -12.00
C SER A 167 -6.18 6.94 -11.02
N GLY A 168 -7.31 6.39 -11.47
CA GLY A 168 -8.51 6.16 -10.64
C GLY A 168 -8.41 5.01 -9.62
N LYS A 169 -7.31 4.26 -9.56
CA LYS A 169 -7.19 3.09 -8.68
C LYS A 169 -6.63 3.39 -7.28
N GLY A 170 -5.92 4.51 -7.10
CA GLY A 170 -5.28 4.89 -5.84
C GLY A 170 -3.90 4.23 -5.62
N PRO A 171 -3.36 4.23 -4.38
CA PRO A 171 -2.07 3.60 -4.09
C PRO A 171 -2.17 2.07 -4.10
N GLY A 172 -1.04 1.39 -4.34
CA GLY A 172 -0.95 -0.06 -4.42
C GLY A 172 -0.20 -0.54 -5.66
N GLN A 173 -0.39 -1.80 -6.01
CA GLN A 173 0.18 -2.44 -7.20
C GLN A 173 -0.76 -2.26 -8.38
N HIS A 174 -0.19 -1.89 -9.53
CA HIS A 174 -0.88 -1.71 -10.79
C HIS A 174 -0.25 -2.61 -11.84
N GLY A 175 -1.10 -3.24 -12.64
CA GLY A 175 -0.72 -3.92 -13.87
C GLY A 175 -1.55 -3.33 -15.02
N ALA A 176 -0.95 -3.20 -16.19
CA ALA A 176 -1.68 -2.93 -17.41
C ALA A 176 -1.15 -3.83 -18.53
N GLU A 177 -2.02 -4.38 -19.35
CA GLU A 177 -1.64 -5.17 -20.52
C GLU A 177 -2.33 -4.63 -21.76
N ILE A 178 -1.55 -4.36 -22.80
CA ILE A 178 -2.02 -4.06 -24.15
C ILE A 178 -1.82 -5.34 -24.98
N SER A 179 -2.90 -5.92 -25.49
CA SER A 179 -2.89 -7.19 -26.22
C SER A 179 -3.58 -7.07 -27.58
N GLY A 180 -3.29 -7.97 -28.52
CA GLY A 180 -3.82 -7.97 -29.89
C GLY A 180 -5.33 -8.18 -30.08
N GLY A 181 -6.10 -8.26 -29.00
CA GLY A 181 -7.55 -8.51 -29.04
C GLY A 181 -7.93 -9.68 -29.94
N LYS A 182 -8.71 -9.43 -31.00
CA LYS A 182 -9.22 -10.48 -31.90
C LYS A 182 -8.14 -11.11 -32.79
N ASP A 183 -7.13 -10.34 -33.18
CA ASP A 183 -6.05 -10.80 -34.05
C ASP A 183 -5.02 -11.64 -33.28
N GLY A 184 -5.11 -11.64 -31.94
CA GLY A 184 -4.23 -12.39 -31.05
C GLY A 184 -2.82 -11.80 -30.91
N THR A 185 -2.47 -10.79 -31.71
CA THR A 185 -1.17 -10.10 -31.68
C THR A 185 -1.31 -8.59 -31.95
N LEU A 186 -0.37 -7.79 -31.44
CA LEU A 186 -0.15 -6.38 -31.80
C LEU A 186 0.58 -6.23 -33.14
N GLY A 187 0.95 -7.35 -33.77
CA GLY A 187 1.68 -7.46 -35.02
C GLY A 187 3.20 -7.44 -34.85
N LYS A 188 3.88 -7.55 -35.99
CA LYS A 188 5.34 -7.57 -36.05
C LYS A 188 5.95 -6.26 -35.57
N SER A 189 6.99 -6.35 -34.76
CA SER A 189 7.74 -5.19 -34.23
C SER A 189 9.14 -5.58 -33.78
N ARG A 190 10.07 -4.65 -33.95
CA ARG A 190 11.40 -4.67 -33.32
C ARG A 190 11.51 -3.61 -32.24
N TYR A 191 10.89 -2.47 -32.47
CA TYR A 191 10.97 -1.32 -31.60
C TYR A 191 9.64 -1.08 -30.91
N LEU A 192 9.69 -0.82 -29.60
CA LEU A 192 8.56 -0.30 -28.82
C LEU A 192 8.95 1.05 -28.22
N LEU A 193 7.96 1.94 -28.07
CA LEU A 193 8.14 3.25 -27.45
C LEU A 193 7.03 3.46 -26.42
N LEU A 194 7.45 3.60 -25.16
CA LEU A 194 6.57 3.98 -24.05
C LEU A 194 6.69 5.49 -23.81
N GLU A 195 5.66 6.26 -24.17
CA GLU A 195 5.57 7.67 -23.81
C GLU A 195 4.76 7.82 -22.52
N THR A 196 5.42 8.18 -21.42
CA THR A 196 4.83 8.30 -20.08
C THR A 196 4.47 9.74 -19.74
N GLN A 197 3.42 9.91 -18.96
CA GLN A 197 3.01 11.21 -18.39
C GLN A 197 3.05 11.14 -16.87
N PRO A 198 3.50 12.21 -16.18
CA PRO A 198 3.43 12.27 -14.73
C PRO A 198 1.98 12.25 -14.25
N ASN A 199 1.77 11.69 -13.08
CA ASN A 199 0.52 11.79 -12.34
C ASN A 199 0.36 13.20 -11.76
N GLU A 200 -0.89 13.60 -11.53
CA GLU A 200 -1.18 14.85 -10.84
C GLU A 200 -0.74 14.74 -9.37
N ASP A 201 0.29 15.50 -9.00
CA ASP A 201 0.79 15.57 -7.64
C ASP A 201 1.19 17.03 -7.31
N PRO A 202 0.50 17.69 -6.37
CA PRO A 202 0.82 19.07 -5.96
C PRO A 202 2.25 19.27 -5.43
N SER A 203 2.90 18.22 -4.95
CA SER A 203 4.27 18.25 -4.46
C SER A 203 5.33 18.10 -5.57
N GLY A 204 4.88 17.81 -6.80
CA GLY A 204 5.74 17.60 -7.97
C GLY A 204 6.32 16.19 -8.08
N PHE A 205 5.95 15.26 -7.20
CA PHE A 205 6.43 13.86 -7.25
C PHE A 205 5.49 12.95 -8.04
N GLY A 206 5.05 13.36 -9.23
CA GLY A 206 4.07 12.61 -10.03
C GLY A 206 4.63 11.43 -10.83
N GLN A 207 5.95 11.24 -10.89
CA GLN A 207 6.57 10.22 -11.73
C GLN A 207 6.26 8.81 -11.23
N THR A 208 5.84 7.95 -12.15
CA THR A 208 5.42 6.56 -11.87
C THR A 208 6.62 5.71 -11.44
N PHE A 209 6.45 4.89 -10.40
CA PHE A 209 7.40 3.85 -10.00
C PHE A 209 7.21 2.61 -10.88
N TRP A 210 7.91 2.56 -12.01
CA TRP A 210 7.87 1.44 -12.94
C TRP A 210 8.67 0.26 -12.39
N SER A 211 8.00 -0.88 -12.27
CA SER A 211 8.52 -2.08 -11.61
C SER A 211 9.01 -3.15 -12.57
N GLU A 212 8.40 -3.27 -13.75
CA GLU A 212 8.76 -4.23 -14.82
C GLU A 212 7.96 -3.89 -16.09
N ILE A 213 8.49 -4.21 -17.27
CA ILE A 213 7.81 -4.16 -18.57
C ILE A 213 8.04 -5.48 -19.30
N ASP A 214 6.96 -6.25 -19.49
CA ASP A 214 6.98 -7.49 -20.24
C ASP A 214 6.62 -7.26 -21.72
N VAL A 215 7.25 -8.00 -22.62
CA VAL A 215 6.93 -8.15 -24.05
C VAL A 215 6.83 -9.63 -24.38
N ILE A 216 5.64 -10.07 -24.78
CA ILE A 216 5.37 -11.48 -25.10
C ILE A 216 5.45 -11.69 -26.62
N ASP A 217 6.35 -12.57 -27.07
CA ASP A 217 6.41 -13.04 -28.46
C ASP A 217 5.37 -14.14 -28.69
N ALA A 218 4.49 -13.97 -29.68
CA ALA A 218 3.44 -14.93 -30.03
C ALA A 218 4.01 -16.28 -30.50
N ALA A 219 5.24 -16.29 -31.03
CA ALA A 219 5.91 -17.49 -31.51
C ALA A 219 6.79 -18.17 -30.45
N ALA A 220 7.02 -17.54 -29.29
CA ALA A 220 7.83 -18.10 -28.22
C ALA A 220 7.05 -19.09 -27.34
N PRO A 221 7.74 -19.98 -26.61
CA PRO A 221 7.13 -20.75 -25.53
C PRO A 221 6.46 -19.86 -24.47
N GLU A 222 5.56 -20.45 -23.68
CA GLU A 222 4.96 -19.75 -22.55
C GLU A 222 6.03 -19.31 -21.54
N VAL A 223 5.98 -18.03 -21.16
CA VAL A 223 6.93 -17.42 -20.21
C VAL A 223 6.67 -17.91 -18.79
N LYS A 224 7.74 -18.01 -18.00
CA LYS A 224 7.65 -18.17 -16.55
C LYS A 224 7.26 -16.83 -15.93
N ARG A 225 6.49 -16.92 -14.86
CA ARG A 225 5.89 -15.77 -14.18
C ARG A 225 6.33 -15.76 -12.73
N VAL A 226 6.47 -14.57 -12.17
CA VAL A 226 6.73 -14.38 -10.73
C VAL A 226 5.62 -15.07 -9.95
N SER A 227 6.02 -15.91 -9.00
CA SER A 227 5.12 -16.55 -8.05
C SER A 227 5.66 -16.31 -6.65
N VAL A 228 4.97 -15.46 -5.89
CA VAL A 228 5.27 -15.26 -4.48
C VAL A 228 4.55 -16.35 -3.69
N GLU A 229 5.30 -17.35 -3.24
CA GLU A 229 4.78 -18.36 -2.32
C GLU A 229 4.41 -17.68 -1.00
N LYS A 230 3.12 -17.71 -0.65
CA LYS A 230 2.64 -17.11 0.59
C LYS A 230 2.99 -18.01 1.78
N ILE A 231 3.61 -17.44 2.79
CA ILE A 231 3.99 -18.14 4.03
C ILE A 231 2.98 -17.73 5.11
N LEU A 232 1.86 -18.45 5.13
CA LEU A 232 0.72 -18.18 6.00
C LEU A 232 0.57 -19.29 7.03
N ASP A 233 0.76 -18.95 8.30
CA ASP A 233 0.51 -19.86 9.41
C ASP A 233 -0.81 -19.51 10.09
N THR A 234 -1.72 -20.48 10.19
CA THR A 234 -2.99 -20.30 10.90
C THR A 234 -2.88 -20.87 12.30
N PHE A 235 -3.16 -20.03 13.29
CA PHE A 235 -3.20 -20.40 14.70
C PHE A 235 -4.60 -20.21 15.26
N GLN A 236 -4.86 -20.93 16.35
CA GLN A 236 -6.08 -20.79 17.13
C GLN A 236 -5.78 -20.89 18.62
N THR A 237 -6.63 -20.26 19.43
CA THR A 237 -6.63 -20.45 20.89
C THR A 237 -7.00 -21.89 21.24
N ASP A 238 -6.64 -22.34 22.44
CA ASP A 238 -6.81 -23.74 22.85
C ASP A 238 -8.29 -24.15 22.91
N ASP A 239 -9.19 -23.20 23.16
CA ASP A 239 -10.64 -23.37 23.11
C ASP A 239 -11.23 -23.31 21.69
N GLY A 240 -10.40 -23.02 20.67
CA GLY A 240 -10.79 -22.87 19.27
C GLY A 240 -11.64 -21.62 18.96
N LYS A 241 -11.89 -20.75 19.93
CA LYS A 241 -12.80 -19.59 19.80
C LYS A 241 -12.23 -18.50 18.92
N TYR A 242 -10.92 -18.25 19.02
CA TYR A 242 -10.24 -17.20 18.28
C TYR A 242 -9.22 -17.78 17.32
N LYS A 243 -9.21 -17.29 16.09
CA LYS A 243 -8.31 -17.71 15.02
C LYS A 243 -7.51 -16.53 14.51
N PHE A 244 -6.26 -16.74 14.16
CA PHE A 244 -5.47 -15.70 13.52
C PHE A 244 -4.47 -16.26 12.54
N VAL A 245 -4.19 -15.49 11.50
CA VAL A 245 -3.23 -15.83 10.47
C VAL A 245 -2.00 -14.95 10.65
N VAL A 246 -0.81 -15.56 10.65
CA VAL A 246 0.47 -14.86 10.58
C VAL A 246 0.99 -14.97 9.15
N ASP A 247 1.09 -13.83 8.47
CA ASP A 247 1.70 -13.71 7.14
C ASP A 247 3.16 -13.29 7.30
N SER A 248 4.07 -14.25 7.10
CA SER A 248 5.52 -14.06 7.15
C SER A 248 6.15 -14.09 5.77
N THR A 249 5.35 -13.94 4.70
CA THR A 249 5.79 -14.04 3.30
C THR A 249 7.00 -13.16 3.00
N LYS A 250 7.00 -11.92 3.48
CA LYS A 250 8.08 -10.95 3.23
C LYS A 250 9.28 -11.12 4.18
N SER A 251 9.12 -11.87 5.27
CA SER A 251 10.12 -12.00 6.33
C SER A 251 10.16 -13.44 6.87
N PRO A 252 10.47 -14.43 6.01
CA PRO A 252 10.51 -15.84 6.39
C PRO A 252 11.49 -16.14 7.53
N ASP A 253 12.54 -15.34 7.66
CA ASP A 253 13.53 -15.44 8.74
C ASP A 253 12.91 -15.20 10.14
N LEU A 254 11.85 -14.39 10.22
CA LEU A 254 11.15 -14.10 11.47
C LEU A 254 10.09 -15.15 11.84
N ARG A 255 9.67 -16.01 10.91
CA ARG A 255 8.57 -16.98 11.09
C ARG A 255 8.75 -17.81 12.36
N GLY A 256 9.89 -18.49 12.48
CA GLY A 256 10.16 -19.38 13.62
C GLY A 256 10.26 -18.63 14.95
N TRP A 257 10.84 -17.43 14.96
CA TRP A 257 10.86 -16.59 16.16
C TRP A 257 9.46 -16.14 16.56
N PHE A 258 8.65 -15.70 15.59
CA PHE A 258 7.29 -15.21 15.84
C PHE A 258 6.39 -16.32 16.39
N GLU A 259 6.47 -17.51 15.80
CA GLU A 259 5.76 -18.70 16.29
C GLU A 259 6.17 -19.07 17.72
N GLN A 260 7.46 -18.97 18.07
CA GLN A 260 7.94 -19.37 19.39
C GLN A 260 7.72 -18.32 20.48
N LYS A 261 7.72 -17.02 20.13
CA LYS A 261 7.77 -15.91 21.10
C LYS A 261 6.50 -15.08 21.15
N VAL A 262 5.79 -14.93 20.04
CA VAL A 262 4.62 -14.05 19.96
C VAL A 262 3.34 -14.87 20.02
N VAL A 263 3.22 -15.93 19.21
CA VAL A 263 2.00 -16.76 19.12
C VAL A 263 1.50 -17.28 20.48
N PRO A 264 2.35 -17.81 21.39
CA PRO A 264 1.87 -18.27 22.70
C PRO A 264 1.23 -17.15 23.52
N GLU A 265 1.83 -15.95 23.49
CA GLU A 265 1.29 -14.79 24.19
C GLU A 265 -0.02 -14.33 23.59
N VAL A 266 -0.15 -14.31 22.25
CA VAL A 266 -1.42 -13.98 21.58
C VAL A 266 -2.53 -14.94 22.01
N LYS A 267 -2.25 -16.25 22.04
CA LYS A 267 -3.24 -17.26 22.45
C LYS A 267 -3.70 -17.09 23.89
N ILE A 268 -2.79 -16.70 24.79
CA ILE A 268 -3.09 -16.48 26.21
C ILE A 268 -3.81 -15.15 26.42
N TRP A 269 -3.34 -14.08 25.78
CA TRP A 269 -3.75 -12.72 26.09
C TRP A 269 -4.94 -12.24 25.31
N TYR A 270 -5.14 -12.67 24.06
CA TYR A 270 -6.30 -12.18 23.30
C TYR A 270 -7.64 -12.51 23.96
N PRO A 271 -7.91 -13.75 24.45
CA PRO A 271 -9.13 -14.03 25.21
C PRO A 271 -9.27 -13.16 26.46
N LYS A 272 -8.19 -12.99 27.24
CA LYS A 272 -8.19 -12.15 28.44
C LYS A 272 -8.53 -10.70 28.12
N ILE A 273 -7.94 -10.16 27.04
CA ILE A 273 -8.18 -8.79 26.59
C ILE A 273 -9.64 -8.63 26.15
N VAL A 274 -10.18 -9.59 25.39
CA VAL A 274 -11.60 -9.57 24.99
C VAL A 274 -12.52 -9.56 26.20
N ASP A 275 -12.25 -10.39 27.21
CA ASP A 275 -13.05 -10.42 28.44
C ASP A 275 -12.93 -9.11 29.24
N MET A 276 -11.71 -8.57 29.38
CA MET A 276 -11.47 -7.29 30.08
C MET A 276 -12.15 -6.10 29.41
N LEU A 277 -12.29 -6.14 28.08
CA LEU A 277 -12.86 -5.05 27.29
C LEU A 277 -14.30 -5.31 26.84
N ALA A 278 -14.92 -6.40 27.29
CA ALA A 278 -16.23 -6.84 26.82
C ALA A 278 -17.30 -5.76 27.00
N VAL A 279 -18.03 -5.45 25.93
CA VAL A 279 -19.18 -4.53 25.96
C VAL A 279 -20.43 -5.30 25.52
N PRO A 280 -21.51 -5.34 26.33
CA PRO A 280 -22.74 -6.02 25.94
C PRO A 280 -23.28 -5.54 24.60
N GLY A 281 -23.56 -6.47 23.69
CA GLY A 281 -24.07 -6.18 22.34
C GLY A 281 -22.99 -5.84 21.30
N PHE A 282 -21.72 -5.74 21.69
CA PHE A 282 -20.59 -5.43 20.81
C PHE A 282 -19.49 -6.49 20.99
N PRO A 283 -19.57 -7.62 20.27
CA PRO A 283 -18.56 -8.67 20.38
C PRO A 283 -17.25 -8.24 19.70
N SER A 284 -16.12 -8.53 20.34
CA SER A 284 -14.79 -8.40 19.70
C SER A 284 -14.63 -9.45 18.58
N PRO A 285 -13.75 -9.18 17.59
CA PRO A 285 -13.51 -10.11 16.50
C PRO A 285 -13.10 -11.51 16.97
N THR A 286 -13.59 -12.55 16.29
CA THR A 286 -13.14 -13.94 16.51
C THR A 286 -12.02 -14.34 15.55
N SER A 287 -11.72 -13.50 14.56
CA SER A 287 -10.63 -13.70 13.62
C SER A 287 -9.91 -12.41 13.28
N PHE A 288 -8.59 -12.47 13.13
CA PHE A 288 -7.76 -11.36 12.69
C PHE A 288 -6.49 -11.85 11.97
N SER A 289 -5.72 -10.93 11.38
CA SER A 289 -4.45 -11.25 10.74
C SER A 289 -3.29 -10.42 11.32
N LEU A 290 -2.09 -10.97 11.25
CA LEU A 290 -0.82 -10.35 11.61
C LEU A 290 0.09 -10.47 10.38
N ARG A 291 0.48 -9.36 9.77
CA ARG A 291 1.41 -9.34 8.64
C ARG A 291 2.75 -8.77 9.05
N LEU A 292 3.81 -9.51 8.75
CA LEU A 292 5.18 -9.02 8.84
C LEU A 292 5.52 -8.34 7.54
N GLN A 293 5.80 -7.04 7.61
CA GLN A 293 6.03 -6.21 6.44
C GLN A 293 7.43 -5.60 6.50
N GLU A 294 8.13 -5.60 5.36
CA GLU A 294 9.39 -4.88 5.17
C GLU A 294 9.11 -3.44 4.73
N GLY A 295 10.04 -2.55 5.02
CA GLY A 295 10.00 -1.16 4.62
C GLY A 295 9.01 -0.31 5.42
N THR A 296 8.47 0.72 4.78
CA THR A 296 7.53 1.64 5.41
C THR A 296 6.16 0.97 5.54
N ILE A 297 5.70 0.74 6.77
CA ILE A 297 4.40 0.07 6.99
C ILE A 297 3.19 1.03 6.95
N ILE A 298 3.40 2.33 7.21
CA ILE A 298 2.37 3.37 7.05
C ILE A 298 2.86 4.43 6.06
N PRO A 299 2.14 4.65 4.96
CA PRO A 299 2.56 5.61 3.96
C PRO A 299 2.84 7.00 4.51
N GLY A 300 4.03 7.54 4.25
CA GLY A 300 4.47 8.86 4.73
C GLY A 300 4.97 8.92 6.18
N ASN A 301 4.88 7.83 6.95
CA ASN A 301 5.32 7.76 8.35
C ASN A 301 6.38 6.67 8.56
N ARG A 302 7.66 7.06 8.60
CA ARG A 302 8.79 6.13 8.84
C ARG A 302 8.94 5.80 10.32
N GLY A 303 9.36 4.57 10.61
CA GLY A 303 9.72 4.13 11.97
C GLY A 303 8.56 3.74 12.87
N ILE A 304 7.34 3.63 12.34
CA ILE A 304 6.20 3.08 13.08
C ILE A 304 6.42 1.57 13.28
N PRO A 305 6.38 1.05 14.52
CA PRO A 305 6.71 -0.35 14.78
C PRO A 305 5.60 -1.31 14.36
N ALA A 306 4.34 -0.91 14.53
CA ALA A 306 3.17 -1.67 14.13
C ALA A 306 1.93 -0.75 14.04
N TYR A 307 0.85 -1.27 13.44
CA TYR A 307 -0.49 -0.67 13.55
C TYR A 307 -1.60 -1.70 13.33
N ALA A 308 -2.77 -1.44 13.90
CA ALA A 308 -3.98 -2.23 13.71
C ALA A 308 -5.08 -1.49 12.95
N SER A 309 -5.69 -2.15 11.96
CA SER A 309 -6.85 -1.64 11.21
C SER A 309 -7.68 -2.77 10.61
N GLY A 310 -9.00 -2.69 10.76
CA GLY A 310 -9.98 -3.56 10.09
C GLY A 310 -9.80 -5.06 10.34
N GLY A 311 -9.35 -5.46 11.54
CA GLY A 311 -9.04 -6.86 11.84
C GLY A 311 -7.67 -7.32 11.35
N ASN A 312 -6.81 -6.41 10.90
CA ASN A 312 -5.45 -6.69 10.46
C ASN A 312 -4.47 -5.91 11.33
N ILE A 313 -3.37 -6.54 11.68
CA ILE A 313 -2.21 -5.91 12.31
C ILE A 313 -1.06 -6.01 11.31
N VAL A 314 -0.38 -4.91 11.07
CA VAL A 314 0.88 -4.89 10.31
C VAL A 314 2.01 -4.55 11.27
N VAL A 315 3.08 -5.35 11.24
CA VAL A 315 4.24 -5.20 12.11
C VAL A 315 5.49 -5.02 11.24
N SER A 316 6.30 -4.01 11.55
CA SER A 316 7.57 -3.78 10.85
C SER A 316 8.55 -4.91 11.19
N SER A 317 9.10 -5.51 10.13
CA SER A 317 10.04 -6.62 10.24
C SER A 317 11.40 -6.13 10.72
N GLU A 318 11.81 -4.91 10.35
CA GLU A 318 12.99 -4.25 10.90
C GLU A 318 12.86 -4.00 12.40
N PHE A 319 11.69 -3.53 12.85
CA PHE A 319 11.42 -3.36 14.27
C PHE A 319 11.52 -4.70 15.00
N LEU A 320 10.85 -5.75 14.49
CA LEU A 320 10.90 -7.09 15.08
C LEU A 320 12.33 -7.61 15.20
N ARG A 321 13.14 -7.53 14.13
CA ARG A 321 14.56 -7.93 14.15
C ARG A 321 15.35 -7.19 15.22
N SER A 322 15.16 -5.88 15.34
CA SER A 322 15.89 -5.07 16.31
C SER A 322 15.42 -5.24 17.76
N GLN A 323 14.17 -5.67 17.98
CA GLN A 323 13.53 -5.71 19.30
C GLN A 323 13.19 -7.13 19.79
N GLN A 324 13.76 -8.19 19.19
CA GLN A 324 13.49 -9.57 19.61
C GLN A 324 13.76 -9.86 21.09
N LYS A 325 14.70 -9.13 21.71
CA LYS A 325 15.05 -9.23 23.14
C LYS A 325 14.49 -8.06 23.97
N GLY A 326 13.64 -7.23 23.37
CA GLY A 326 13.10 -6.01 23.95
C GLY A 326 11.61 -5.93 23.66
N GLU A 327 11.18 -4.87 23.00
CA GLU A 327 9.78 -4.48 22.93
C GLU A 327 8.91 -5.26 21.93
N ALA A 328 9.46 -6.18 21.14
CA ALA A 328 8.75 -6.78 20.01
C ALA A 328 7.45 -7.51 20.42
N VAL A 329 7.50 -8.34 21.47
CA VAL A 329 6.33 -9.10 21.92
C VAL A 329 5.26 -8.16 22.49
N GLY A 330 5.65 -7.27 23.41
CA GLY A 330 4.74 -6.27 23.99
C GLY A 330 4.12 -5.34 22.94
N CYS A 331 4.86 -4.97 21.90
CA CYS A 331 4.33 -4.19 20.77
C CYS A 331 3.20 -4.91 20.05
N VAL A 332 3.31 -6.22 19.81
CA VAL A 332 2.23 -6.99 19.19
C VAL A 332 1.03 -7.10 20.14
N ILE A 333 1.25 -7.25 21.45
CA ILE A 333 0.17 -7.25 22.45
C ILE A 333 -0.58 -5.91 22.45
N HIS A 334 0.13 -4.77 22.35
CA HIS A 334 -0.49 -3.46 22.21
C HIS A 334 -1.45 -3.41 21.00
N GLU A 335 -1.01 -3.85 19.83
CA GLU A 335 -1.87 -3.87 18.63
C GLU A 335 -3.07 -4.81 18.75
N ILE A 336 -2.91 -5.93 19.44
CA ILE A 336 -3.99 -6.88 19.69
C ILE A 336 -5.07 -6.27 20.60
N VAL A 337 -4.71 -5.38 21.52
CA VAL A 337 -5.70 -4.60 22.27
C VAL A 337 -6.57 -3.79 21.33
N HIS A 338 -6.00 -3.16 20.31
CA HIS A 338 -6.79 -2.44 19.32
C HIS A 338 -7.74 -3.35 18.55
N ILE A 339 -7.37 -4.61 18.27
CA ILE A 339 -8.31 -5.59 17.70
C ILE A 339 -9.47 -5.85 18.66
N ALA A 340 -9.24 -6.00 19.97
CA ALA A 340 -10.36 -6.20 20.92
C ALA A 340 -11.25 -4.95 21.07
N GLN A 341 -10.66 -3.74 21.00
CA GLN A 341 -11.38 -2.46 20.98
C GLN A 341 -12.24 -2.27 19.72
N THR A 342 -12.04 -3.11 18.69
CA THR A 342 -12.74 -2.97 17.40
C THR A 342 -14.17 -3.51 17.35
N SER A 343 -14.80 -3.82 18.48
CA SER A 343 -16.15 -4.39 18.55
C SER A 343 -17.28 -3.52 17.97
N ASP A 344 -17.00 -2.33 17.41
CA ASP A 344 -17.95 -1.49 16.66
C ASP A 344 -17.31 -0.74 15.45
N TRP A 345 -16.94 -1.45 14.38
CA TRP A 345 -16.69 -0.80 13.07
C TRP A 345 -17.97 -0.27 12.39
N GLY A 346 -19.15 -0.52 12.96
CA GLY A 346 -20.46 -0.27 12.33
C GLY A 346 -20.84 1.20 12.25
N ASN A 347 -20.31 2.07 13.13
CA ASN A 347 -20.62 3.50 13.10
C ASN A 347 -19.39 4.42 13.19
N ARG A 348 -18.84 4.78 12.01
CA ARG A 348 -17.70 5.70 11.87
C ARG A 348 -17.90 7.07 12.53
N SER A 349 -19.13 7.54 12.76
CA SER A 349 -19.36 8.85 13.39
C SER A 349 -19.13 8.82 14.90
N ARG A 350 -19.41 7.70 15.58
CA ARG A 350 -19.23 7.53 17.03
C ARG A 350 -17.76 7.38 17.41
N ARG A 351 -16.98 6.70 16.57
CA ARG A 351 -15.53 6.49 16.77
C ARG A 351 -14.71 7.79 16.75
N ARG A 352 -15.15 8.80 15.98
CA ARG A 352 -14.49 10.12 15.90
C ARG A 352 -14.57 10.93 17.20
N GLY A 353 -15.38 10.49 18.17
CA GLY A 353 -15.55 11.17 19.45
C GLY A 353 -14.64 10.68 20.58
N VAL A 354 -13.98 9.52 20.43
CA VAL A 354 -13.10 8.99 21.50
C VAL A 354 -11.70 9.58 21.34
N PRO A 355 -11.14 10.24 22.37
CA PRO A 355 -9.81 10.81 22.30
C PRO A 355 -8.72 9.75 22.11
N SER A 356 -7.70 10.04 21.31
CA SER A 356 -6.58 9.11 21.04
C SER A 356 -5.89 8.65 22.33
N TRP A 357 -5.74 9.51 23.33
CA TRP A 357 -5.13 9.14 24.59
C TRP A 357 -5.88 8.04 25.34
N VAL A 358 -7.21 7.95 25.19
CA VAL A 358 -8.00 6.84 25.75
C VAL A 358 -7.69 5.55 25.00
N VAL A 359 -7.65 5.61 23.67
CA VAL A 359 -7.40 4.46 22.80
C VAL A 359 -6.01 3.86 23.09
N GLU A 360 -4.98 4.68 22.98
CA GLU A 360 -3.57 4.30 23.20
C GLU A 360 -3.28 3.98 24.67
N GLY A 361 -3.89 4.73 25.58
CA GLY A 361 -3.68 4.56 27.02
C GLY A 361 -4.21 3.22 27.53
N VAL A 362 -5.35 2.73 27.02
CA VAL A 362 -5.88 1.40 27.37
C VAL A 362 -4.96 0.30 26.84
N ALA A 363 -4.49 0.42 25.60
CA ALA A 363 -3.55 -0.53 25.01
C ALA A 363 -2.25 -0.62 25.82
N ASP A 364 -1.65 0.52 26.15
CA ASP A 364 -0.43 0.56 26.96
C ASP A 364 -0.67 0.23 28.44
N TYR A 365 -1.86 0.45 29.00
CA TYR A 365 -2.19 -0.01 30.35
C TYR A 365 -2.13 -1.54 30.43
N ILE A 366 -2.83 -2.21 29.50
CA ILE A 366 -2.82 -3.67 29.42
C ILE A 366 -1.40 -4.18 29.18
N ARG A 367 -0.65 -3.59 28.26
CA ARG A 367 0.75 -3.97 28.00
C ARG A 367 1.62 -3.79 29.24
N TRP A 368 1.80 -2.57 29.71
CA TRP A 368 2.85 -2.23 30.67
C TRP A 368 2.52 -2.56 32.12
N PHE A 369 1.25 -2.79 32.48
CA PHE A 369 0.86 -3.06 33.87
C PHE A 369 0.22 -4.43 34.09
N LEU A 370 -0.27 -5.10 33.04
CA LEU A 370 -0.86 -6.44 33.14
C LEU A 370 0.00 -7.50 32.43
N PHE A 371 0.45 -7.23 31.21
CA PHE A 371 1.22 -8.18 30.41
C PHE A 371 2.69 -8.27 30.85
N GLU A 372 3.41 -7.15 30.87
CA GLU A 372 4.84 -7.09 31.18
C GLU A 372 5.19 -6.07 32.29
N PRO A 373 4.55 -6.12 33.47
CA PRO A 373 4.78 -5.16 34.56
C PRO A 373 6.23 -5.09 35.04
N GLU A 374 6.97 -6.20 34.96
CA GLU A 374 8.37 -6.30 35.34
C GLU A 374 9.31 -5.46 34.47
N SER A 375 8.89 -5.11 33.25
CA SER A 375 9.66 -4.26 32.34
C SER A 375 9.80 -2.82 32.87
N ASN A 376 8.89 -2.38 33.75
CA ASN A 376 8.79 -0.99 34.22
C ASN A 376 8.72 0.04 33.07
N GLY A 377 8.23 -0.36 31.89
CA GLY A 377 8.28 0.48 30.68
C GLY A 377 7.42 1.74 30.73
N ALA A 378 6.44 1.81 31.63
CA ALA A 378 5.56 2.97 31.85
C ALA A 378 5.84 3.73 33.16
N VAL A 379 7.04 3.60 33.75
CA VAL A 379 7.42 4.41 34.93
C VAL A 379 7.57 5.88 34.56
N ILE A 380 6.92 6.76 35.33
CA ILE A 380 7.04 8.22 35.17
C ILE A 380 8.31 8.71 35.86
N ARG A 381 9.29 9.14 35.07
CA ARG A 381 10.56 9.70 35.58
C ARG A 381 10.50 11.19 35.88
N ASN A 382 9.59 11.93 35.23
CA ASN A 382 9.44 13.37 35.41
C ASN A 382 7.96 13.71 35.66
N PRO A 383 7.52 13.76 36.93
CA PRO A 383 6.12 14.04 37.29
C PRO A 383 5.62 15.39 36.77
N ASP A 384 6.47 16.41 36.74
CA ASP A 384 6.08 17.77 36.33
C ASP A 384 5.70 17.86 34.84
N ARG A 385 6.32 17.02 34.01
CA ARG A 385 6.02 16.94 32.57
C ARG A 385 4.92 15.95 32.22
N ALA A 386 4.53 15.09 33.16
CA ALA A 386 3.51 14.08 32.92
C ALA A 386 2.14 14.73 32.74
N LYS A 387 1.32 14.22 31.81
CA LYS A 387 -0.07 14.63 31.61
C LYS A 387 -0.92 13.40 31.36
N TYR A 388 -2.11 13.34 31.96
CA TYR A 388 -2.98 12.16 31.83
C TYR A 388 -3.36 11.86 30.36
N ASN A 389 -3.38 12.87 29.49
CA ASN A 389 -3.75 12.77 28.08
C ASN A 389 -2.55 12.77 27.12
N ALA A 390 -1.35 12.44 27.59
CA ALA A 390 -0.15 12.35 26.76
C ALA A 390 -0.07 11.06 25.90
N SER A 391 -1.12 10.23 25.92
CA SER A 391 -1.20 8.91 25.28
C SER A 391 -0.17 7.91 25.81
N TYR A 392 -0.26 6.67 25.33
CA TYR A 392 0.73 5.61 25.53
C TYR A 392 1.11 5.43 27.03
N ARG A 393 2.37 5.13 27.31
CA ARG A 393 2.99 4.92 28.63
C ARG A 393 2.56 5.92 29.71
N VAL A 394 2.49 7.22 29.38
CA VAL A 394 2.19 8.24 30.38
C VAL A 394 0.73 8.15 30.81
N THR A 395 -0.18 8.04 29.84
CA THR A 395 -1.59 7.79 30.13
C THR A 395 -1.81 6.44 30.80
N ALA A 396 -1.12 5.39 30.35
CA ALA A 396 -1.22 4.06 30.94
C ALA A 396 -0.86 4.05 32.43
N ASN A 397 0.17 4.81 32.83
CA ASN A 397 0.52 4.97 34.24
C ASN A 397 -0.58 5.68 35.04
N PHE A 398 -1.17 6.73 34.46
CA PHE A 398 -2.33 7.37 35.07
C PHE A 398 -3.51 6.40 35.20
N PHE A 399 -3.80 5.59 34.19
CA PHE A 399 -4.86 4.57 34.24
C PHE A 399 -4.62 3.51 35.29
N ASP A 400 -3.39 3.00 35.41
CA ASP A 400 -3.03 2.08 36.49
C ASP A 400 -3.28 2.70 37.88
N TRP A 401 -2.89 3.95 38.07
CA TRP A 401 -3.17 4.67 39.32
C TRP A 401 -4.68 4.81 39.58
N VAL A 402 -5.48 5.17 38.59
CA VAL A 402 -6.94 5.26 38.74
C VAL A 402 -7.56 3.88 39.04
N VAL A 403 -7.10 2.81 38.37
CA VAL A 403 -7.59 1.44 38.60
C VAL A 403 -7.34 1.00 40.04
N ARG A 404 -6.16 1.31 40.59
CA ARG A 404 -5.79 0.93 41.96
C ARG A 404 -6.52 1.71 43.04
N ASN A 405 -6.84 2.98 42.78
CA ASN A 405 -7.33 3.90 43.81
C ASN A 405 -8.82 4.24 43.71
N HIS A 406 -9.45 4.05 42.53
CA HIS A 406 -10.80 4.55 42.27
C HIS A 406 -11.72 3.51 41.62
N VAL A 407 -11.38 2.98 40.44
CA VAL A 407 -12.33 2.19 39.63
C VAL A 407 -11.64 1.03 38.89
N LYS A 408 -11.89 -0.19 39.36
CA LYS A 408 -11.16 -1.39 38.89
C LYS A 408 -11.46 -1.78 37.44
N ASP A 409 -12.67 -1.53 36.98
CA ASP A 409 -13.17 -1.85 35.64
C ASP A 409 -12.99 -0.70 34.64
N LEU A 410 -12.06 0.24 34.92
CA LEU A 410 -11.78 1.39 34.05
C LEU A 410 -11.57 1.02 32.57
N PRO A 411 -10.77 -0.01 32.21
CA PRO A 411 -10.56 -0.35 30.80
C PRO A 411 -11.85 -0.71 30.08
N GLN A 412 -12.74 -1.46 30.75
CA GLN A 412 -14.04 -1.85 30.21
C GLN A 412 -14.94 -0.62 30.00
N ARG A 413 -14.99 0.29 31.00
CA ARG A 413 -15.77 1.53 30.94
C ARG A 413 -15.30 2.45 29.81
N LEU A 414 -13.99 2.62 29.66
CA LEU A 414 -13.39 3.39 28.58
C LEU A 414 -13.69 2.74 27.22
N ASN A 415 -13.59 1.41 27.10
CA ASN A 415 -13.93 0.72 25.86
C ASN A 415 -15.41 0.85 25.49
N ALA A 416 -16.32 0.85 26.46
CA ALA A 416 -17.75 1.09 26.20
C ALA A 416 -18.04 2.46 25.59
N THR A 417 -17.18 3.46 25.81
CA THR A 417 -17.35 4.82 25.25
C THR A 417 -17.25 4.88 23.73
N PHE A 418 -16.65 3.87 23.08
CA PHE A 418 -16.66 3.77 21.62
C PHE A 418 -18.08 3.60 21.06
N SER A 419 -18.96 2.94 21.81
CA SER A 419 -20.37 2.72 21.45
C SER A 419 -21.29 3.80 22.00
N THR A 420 -21.04 4.30 23.22
CA THR A 420 -21.92 5.25 23.91
C THR A 420 -21.55 6.72 23.70
N GLY A 421 -20.34 7.00 23.21
CA GLY A 421 -19.75 8.34 23.13
C GLY A 421 -18.95 8.69 24.38
N TYR A 422 -17.74 9.21 24.17
CA TYR A 422 -16.85 9.68 25.23
C TYR A 422 -17.21 11.11 25.68
N LYS A 423 -17.14 11.35 27.00
CA LYS A 423 -17.36 12.66 27.64
C LYS A 423 -16.51 12.76 28.92
N ASP A 424 -15.94 13.92 29.21
CA ASP A 424 -15.09 14.11 30.39
C ASP A 424 -15.85 13.97 31.72
N GLU A 425 -17.16 14.22 31.72
CA GLU A 425 -18.00 14.08 32.91
C GLU A 425 -18.10 12.64 33.43
N LEU A 426 -17.83 11.64 32.56
CA LEU A 426 -17.83 10.22 32.92
C LEU A 426 -16.80 9.91 34.01
N TRP A 427 -15.68 10.63 34.04
CA TRP A 427 -14.68 10.47 35.10
C TRP A 427 -15.26 10.76 36.48
N LYS A 428 -16.08 11.82 36.59
CA LYS A 428 -16.73 12.18 37.85
C LYS A 428 -17.82 11.19 38.23
N GLU A 429 -18.56 10.68 37.25
CA GLU A 429 -19.55 9.62 37.48
C GLU A 429 -18.90 8.35 38.04
N TRP A 430 -17.77 7.92 37.48
CA TRP A 430 -17.12 6.66 37.85
C TRP A 430 -16.24 6.74 39.10
N THR A 431 -15.65 7.91 39.37
CA THR A 431 -14.63 8.06 40.43
C THR A 431 -15.00 9.05 41.53
N GLY A 432 -16.07 9.83 41.33
CA GLY A 432 -16.43 10.97 42.17
C GLY A 432 -15.61 12.24 41.90
N LYS A 433 -14.60 12.19 41.04
CA LYS A 433 -13.68 13.30 40.71
C LYS A 433 -13.58 13.55 39.21
N THR A 434 -13.40 14.81 38.83
CA THR A 434 -13.06 15.18 37.46
C THR A 434 -11.69 14.62 37.07
N VAL A 435 -11.43 14.45 35.76
CA VAL A 435 -10.13 13.94 35.28
C VAL A 435 -8.97 14.87 35.68
N GLN A 436 -9.22 16.17 35.81
CA GLN A 436 -8.22 17.16 36.27
C GLN A 436 -7.91 17.01 37.77
N GLU A 437 -8.91 16.73 38.60
CA GLU A 437 -8.69 16.42 40.02
C GLU A 437 -7.92 15.11 40.19
N LEU A 438 -8.26 14.08 39.39
CA LEU A 438 -7.52 12.82 39.37
C LEU A 438 -6.06 13.01 38.92
N GLU A 439 -5.82 13.84 37.89
CA GLU A 439 -4.45 14.16 37.45
C GLU A 439 -3.63 14.81 38.57
N ALA A 440 -4.22 15.76 39.31
CA ALA A 440 -3.56 16.45 40.41
C ALA A 440 -3.16 15.47 41.54
N ASP A 441 -4.06 14.55 41.91
CA ASP A 441 -3.80 13.54 42.94
C ASP A 441 -2.76 12.51 42.47
N TRP A 442 -2.85 12.06 41.21
CA TRP A 442 -1.85 11.19 40.61
C TRP A 442 -0.47 11.82 40.63
N LYS A 443 -0.33 13.09 40.20
CA LYS A 443 0.95 13.82 40.24
C LYS A 443 1.52 13.94 41.65
N LYS A 444 0.66 14.18 42.64
CA LYS A 444 1.06 14.19 44.05
C LYS A 444 1.62 12.82 44.48
N SER A 445 0.95 11.73 44.10
CA SER A 445 1.41 10.36 44.41
C SER A 445 2.75 10.01 43.76
N LEU A 446 3.01 10.53 42.55
CA LEU A 446 4.30 10.37 41.87
C LEU A 446 5.42 11.11 42.61
N ALA A 447 5.17 12.34 43.06
CA ALA A 447 6.13 13.13 43.83
C ALA A 447 6.45 12.52 45.21
N GLU A 448 5.48 11.87 45.84
CA GLU A 448 5.68 11.13 47.10
C GLU A 448 6.50 9.85 46.88
N SER A 449 6.25 9.14 45.78
CA SER A 449 6.99 7.93 45.42
C SER A 449 8.44 8.21 45.03
N ALA A 450 8.72 9.36 44.40
CA ALA A 450 10.08 9.78 44.04
C ALA A 450 10.98 10.16 45.25
N LYS A 451 10.38 10.32 46.44
CA LYS A 451 11.10 10.62 47.70
C LYS A 451 11.45 9.38 48.52
N LYS A 452 10.91 8.22 48.14
CA LYS A 452 11.23 6.91 48.73
C LYS A 452 12.27 6.22 47.86
#